data_AF-A0A350CWF2-F1
#
_entry.id   AF-A0A350CWF2-F1
#
_cell.length_a   1.000
_cell.length_b   1.000
_cell.length_c   1.000
_cell.angle_alpha   90.00
_cell.angle_beta   90.00
_cell.angle_gamma   90.00
#
_symmetry.space_group_name_H-M   'P 1'
#
loop_
_entity.id
_entity.type
_entity.pdbx_description
1 polymer ?
#
loop_
_entity_poly.entity_id
_entity_poly.type
_entity_poly.pdbx_seq_one_letter_code
_entity_poly.pdbx_strand_id
1 'polypeptide(L)'
;LDVNAKMQEGEAGRRLWADCVKTTIDARKLLLDTCHHIKPFIPNKVRGADWKSYPTNLISQDLEFFKFVPGEKWHSFEGYGESQYFVDPCKFMLTTPGINVETGEYEDFGVPATILANYLRENGIIPEKNDLNSILFLMTPAENKEKMDHLVSQIARFEKYLDEDAPLEDVLPGLYKHYEYRYHDYSIRQLCQEMHDFYKERNIKKIQKQMFRSEYMPKSVINPQDAHFAFLRGQAELVRMEDAEGRVAAEGALPYPPGVLCCFPGEVWGGPVLKYFLAWQEAMGRMPGFAPELQGVYVEDNGRGGKQVYCYVLKEDIVERLKAKGQ
;
A
#
# COMPACT_ATOMS: atom_id res chain seq x y z
N LEU A 1 14.02 -18.24 -18.46
CA LEU A 1 15.06 -17.17 -18.51
C LEU A 1 15.62 -17.00 -19.93
N ASP A 2 16.10 -18.07 -20.56
CA ASP A 2 16.64 -18.03 -21.93
C ASP A 2 15.69 -17.42 -22.98
N VAL A 3 14.45 -17.93 -23.06
CA VAL A 3 13.41 -17.39 -23.96
C VAL A 3 13.06 -15.93 -23.66
N ASN A 4 13.05 -15.52 -22.39
CA ASN A 4 12.81 -14.11 -22.05
C ASN A 4 13.91 -13.21 -22.64
N ALA A 5 15.18 -13.60 -22.49
CA ALA A 5 16.28 -12.85 -23.10
C ALA A 5 16.08 -12.71 -24.62
N LYS A 6 15.63 -13.78 -25.29
CA LYS A 6 15.32 -13.75 -26.72
C LYS A 6 14.13 -12.84 -27.06
N MET A 7 13.08 -12.82 -26.24
CA MET A 7 11.92 -11.93 -26.44
C MET A 7 12.28 -10.44 -26.31
N GLN A 8 13.26 -10.11 -25.47
CA GLN A 8 13.71 -8.72 -25.29
C GLN A 8 14.71 -8.26 -26.35
N GLU A 9 15.22 -9.16 -27.19
CA GLU A 9 16.28 -8.87 -28.14
C GLU A 9 15.79 -8.01 -29.33
N GLY A 10 16.60 -7.02 -29.71
CA GLY A 10 16.42 -6.25 -30.94
C GLY A 10 15.20 -5.31 -30.95
N GLU A 11 14.77 -4.92 -32.15
CA GLU A 11 13.66 -3.98 -32.35
C GLU A 11 12.31 -4.58 -31.97
N ALA A 12 12.13 -5.90 -32.13
CA ALA A 12 10.89 -6.59 -31.79
C ALA A 12 10.59 -6.49 -30.29
N GLY A 13 11.57 -6.75 -29.42
CA GLY A 13 11.41 -6.60 -27.97
C GLY A 13 11.09 -5.17 -27.54
N ARG A 14 11.79 -4.18 -28.13
CA ARG A 14 11.52 -2.76 -27.88
C ARG A 14 10.10 -2.36 -28.31
N ARG A 15 9.63 -2.88 -29.44
CA ARG A 15 8.27 -2.62 -29.93
C ARG A 15 7.20 -3.18 -29.00
N LEU A 16 7.37 -4.39 -28.47
CA LEU A 16 6.45 -4.96 -27.48
C LEU A 16 6.23 -4.03 -26.28
N TRP A 17 7.30 -3.44 -25.76
CA TRP A 17 7.21 -2.48 -24.66
C TRP A 17 6.66 -1.12 -25.08
N ALA A 18 7.03 -0.63 -26.26
CA ALA A 18 6.46 0.62 -26.79
C ALA A 18 4.94 0.53 -26.95
N ASP A 19 4.43 -0.62 -27.42
CA ASP A 19 3.00 -0.87 -27.56
C ASP A 19 2.33 -1.04 -26.18
N CYS A 20 2.98 -1.73 -25.23
CA CYS A 20 2.53 -1.81 -23.83
C CYS A 20 2.35 -0.42 -23.18
N VAL A 21 3.34 0.47 -23.34
CA VAL A 21 3.29 1.84 -22.80
C VAL A 21 2.13 2.63 -23.42
N LYS A 22 1.90 2.50 -24.73
CA LYS A 22 0.78 3.16 -25.40
C LYS A 22 -0.58 2.66 -24.91
N THR A 23 -0.77 1.34 -24.84
CA THR A 23 -1.97 0.71 -24.26
C THR A 23 -2.22 1.24 -22.84
N THR A 24 -1.17 1.37 -22.04
CA THR A 24 -1.27 1.88 -20.67
C THR A 24 -1.66 3.36 -20.63
N ILE A 25 -1.10 4.20 -21.51
CA ILE A 25 -1.46 5.62 -21.63
C ILE A 25 -2.92 5.77 -22.04
N ASP A 26 -3.38 5.02 -23.04
CA ASP A 26 -4.77 5.06 -23.50
C ASP A 26 -5.74 4.62 -22.40
N ALA A 27 -5.38 3.61 -21.60
CA ALA A 27 -6.16 3.20 -20.45
C ALA A 27 -6.25 4.28 -19.36
N ARG A 28 -5.16 5.03 -19.10
CA ARG A 28 -5.19 6.18 -18.16
C ARG A 28 -6.13 7.27 -18.65
N LYS A 29 -6.13 7.56 -19.96
CA LYS A 29 -7.05 8.53 -20.57
C LYS A 29 -8.49 8.09 -20.45
N LEU A 30 -8.77 6.83 -20.79
CA LEU A 30 -10.10 6.25 -20.65
C LEU A 30 -10.60 6.33 -19.20
N LEU A 31 -9.74 6.03 -18.22
CA LEU A 31 -10.06 6.18 -16.80
C LEU A 31 -10.43 7.63 -16.47
N LEU A 32 -9.62 8.62 -16.91
CA LEU A 32 -9.88 10.04 -16.70
C LEU A 32 -11.13 10.59 -17.42
N ASP A 33 -11.64 9.88 -18.42
CA ASP A 33 -12.87 10.24 -19.14
C ASP A 33 -14.12 9.55 -18.54
N THR A 34 -13.92 8.44 -17.82
CA THR A 34 -15.02 7.58 -17.36
C THR A 34 -15.25 7.66 -15.85
N CYS A 35 -14.21 7.94 -15.07
CA CYS A 35 -14.20 7.87 -13.61
C CYS A 35 -13.88 9.25 -12.99
N HIS A 36 -14.47 9.57 -11.84
CA HIS A 36 -14.23 10.83 -11.11
C HIS A 36 -13.61 10.65 -9.72
N HIS A 37 -13.75 9.48 -9.09
CA HIS A 37 -13.15 9.20 -7.78
C HIS A 37 -11.74 8.64 -7.90
N ILE A 38 -11.56 7.60 -8.71
CA ILE A 38 -10.31 6.85 -8.89
C ILE A 38 -9.50 7.45 -10.03
N LYS A 39 -8.27 7.87 -9.74
CA LYS A 39 -7.44 8.64 -10.68
C LYS A 39 -6.07 8.00 -10.89
N PRO A 40 -5.50 8.04 -12.11
CA PRO A 40 -4.14 7.58 -12.33
C PRO A 40 -3.14 8.49 -11.59
N PHE A 41 -2.11 7.89 -10.98
CA PHE A 41 -1.04 8.65 -10.34
C PHE A 41 -0.02 9.14 -11.38
N ILE A 42 -0.34 10.29 -12.00
CA ILE A 42 0.45 10.97 -13.05
C ILE A 42 0.36 12.49 -12.86
N PRO A 43 1.22 13.29 -13.51
CA PRO A 43 1.06 14.75 -13.52
C PRO A 43 -0.32 15.16 -14.04
N ASN A 44 -0.95 16.12 -13.38
CA ASN A 44 -2.24 16.68 -13.83
C ASN A 44 -2.06 17.46 -15.16
N LYS A 45 -1.01 18.26 -15.23
CA LYS A 45 -0.67 19.10 -16.38
C LYS A 45 0.80 18.94 -16.76
N VAL A 46 1.07 19.05 -18.05
CA VAL A 46 2.42 19.06 -18.63
C VAL A 46 2.44 20.19 -19.65
N ARG A 47 3.48 21.02 -19.67
CA ARG A 47 3.58 22.19 -20.58
C ARG A 47 2.34 23.11 -20.59
N GLY A 48 1.64 23.22 -19.45
CA GLY A 48 0.49 24.09 -19.26
C GLY A 48 -0.87 23.52 -19.70
N ALA A 49 -0.93 22.36 -20.37
CA ALA A 49 -2.19 21.70 -20.71
C ALA A 49 -2.37 20.37 -19.95
N ASP A 50 -3.60 19.87 -19.91
CA ASP A 50 -3.92 18.63 -19.22
C ASP A 50 -3.21 17.45 -19.87
N TRP A 51 -2.65 16.56 -19.04
CA TRP A 51 -1.86 15.40 -19.50
C TRP A 51 -2.61 14.57 -20.56
N LYS A 52 -3.92 14.36 -20.37
CA LYS A 52 -4.75 13.55 -21.27
C LYS A 52 -4.96 14.16 -22.66
N SER A 53 -4.79 15.47 -22.82
CA SER A 53 -5.01 16.18 -24.09
C SER A 53 -3.92 15.90 -25.14
N TYR A 54 -2.75 15.44 -24.71
CA TYR A 54 -1.62 15.20 -25.61
C TYR A 54 -1.76 13.87 -26.36
N PRO A 55 -1.30 13.75 -27.63
CA PRO A 55 -1.34 12.50 -28.37
C PRO A 55 -0.57 11.38 -27.65
N THR A 56 -1.12 10.16 -27.63
CA THR A 56 -0.51 9.00 -26.97
C THR A 56 0.90 8.71 -27.45
N ASN A 57 1.15 8.83 -28.76
CA ASN A 57 2.49 8.65 -29.33
C ASN A 57 3.51 9.66 -28.77
N LEU A 58 3.11 10.91 -28.54
CA LEU A 58 3.98 11.92 -27.94
C LEU A 58 4.31 11.56 -26.49
N ILE A 59 3.28 11.28 -25.69
CA ILE A 59 3.45 10.90 -24.28
C ILE A 59 4.39 9.69 -24.18
N SER A 60 4.21 8.66 -25.02
CA SER A 60 5.00 7.43 -24.97
C SER A 60 6.50 7.59 -25.26
N GLN A 61 6.91 8.73 -25.84
CA GLN A 61 8.28 8.97 -26.29
C GLN A 61 8.97 10.09 -25.50
N ASP A 62 8.25 10.79 -24.63
CA ASP A 62 8.73 11.98 -23.97
C ASP A 62 8.69 11.83 -22.44
N LEU A 63 9.87 11.80 -21.85
CA LEU A 63 10.07 11.58 -20.43
C LEU A 63 9.43 12.69 -19.56
N GLU A 64 9.20 13.88 -20.11
CA GLU A 64 8.58 15.00 -19.38
C GLU A 64 7.20 14.64 -18.83
N PHE A 65 6.44 13.78 -19.52
CA PHE A 65 5.11 13.33 -19.11
C PHE A 65 5.10 12.39 -17.89
N PHE A 66 6.28 11.99 -17.43
CA PHE A 66 6.48 11.07 -16.33
C PHE A 66 7.39 11.65 -15.25
N LYS A 67 7.79 12.92 -15.32
CA LYS A 67 8.69 13.52 -14.32
C LYS A 67 7.97 13.80 -13.00
N PHE A 68 8.66 13.55 -11.88
CA PHE A 68 8.33 14.18 -10.60
C PHE A 68 9.05 15.53 -10.52
N VAL A 69 8.35 16.62 -10.85
CA VAL A 69 8.93 17.96 -10.78
C VAL A 69 8.95 18.42 -9.31
N PRO A 70 10.11 18.84 -8.76
CA PRO A 70 10.20 19.24 -7.36
C PRO A 70 9.17 20.31 -6.97
N GLY A 71 8.48 20.07 -5.86
CA GLY A 71 7.49 21.01 -5.30
C GLY A 71 6.08 20.90 -5.87
N GLU A 72 5.85 20.10 -6.92
CA GLU A 72 4.50 19.86 -7.41
C GLU A 72 3.65 19.07 -6.39
N LYS A 73 2.39 19.48 -6.26
CA LYS A 73 1.50 18.97 -5.20
C LYS A 73 0.92 17.59 -5.49
N TRP A 74 0.70 17.27 -6.77
CA TRP A 74 0.04 16.02 -7.18
C TRP A 74 0.74 14.76 -6.65
N HIS A 75 2.07 14.79 -6.48
CA HIS A 75 2.83 13.67 -5.96
C HIS A 75 3.21 13.79 -4.48
N SER A 76 3.14 14.99 -3.89
CA SER A 76 3.37 15.25 -2.44
C SER A 76 4.71 14.72 -1.86
N PHE A 77 5.69 14.42 -2.72
CA PHE A 77 7.01 13.97 -2.30
C PHE A 77 7.91 15.16 -1.95
N GLU A 78 8.29 15.24 -0.68
CA GLU A 78 9.26 16.22 -0.17
C GLU A 78 10.70 15.74 -0.40
N GLY A 79 11.59 16.66 -0.78
CA GLY A 79 13.03 16.39 -0.89
C GLY A 79 13.48 15.77 -2.21
N TYR A 80 12.62 15.77 -3.24
CA TYR A 80 13.00 15.35 -4.59
C TYR A 80 13.81 16.46 -5.29
N GLY A 81 14.87 16.07 -5.99
CA GLY A 81 15.67 16.94 -6.85
C GLY A 81 15.17 16.95 -8.30
N GLU A 82 15.65 17.92 -9.09
CA GLU A 82 15.28 18.04 -10.50
C GLU A 82 15.75 16.83 -11.32
N SER A 83 14.85 16.31 -12.18
CA SER A 83 15.10 15.15 -13.05
C SER A 83 15.67 13.92 -12.33
N GLN A 84 15.40 13.79 -11.02
CA GLN A 84 15.90 12.69 -10.20
C GLN A 84 15.00 11.45 -10.27
N TYR A 85 13.69 11.66 -10.34
CA TYR A 85 12.69 10.59 -10.26
C TYR A 85 11.65 10.72 -11.38
N PHE A 86 11.15 9.56 -11.82
CA PHE A 86 10.14 9.44 -12.87
C PHE A 86 9.09 8.40 -12.49
N VAL A 87 7.84 8.64 -12.89
CA VAL A 87 6.76 7.67 -12.88
C VAL A 87 7.12 6.54 -13.84
N ASP A 88 7.10 5.31 -13.35
CA ASP A 88 7.24 4.14 -14.21
C ASP A 88 5.95 3.95 -15.03
N PRO A 89 5.98 4.10 -16.36
CA PRO A 89 4.78 3.97 -17.19
C PRO A 89 4.16 2.57 -17.12
N CYS A 90 4.95 1.53 -16.80
CA CYS A 90 4.49 0.15 -16.70
C CYS A 90 3.92 -0.20 -15.31
N LYS A 91 3.86 0.78 -14.39
CA LYS A 91 3.11 0.67 -13.13
C LYS A 91 1.82 1.44 -13.24
N PHE A 92 0.71 0.73 -13.49
CA PHE A 92 -0.64 1.34 -13.54
C PHE A 92 -1.15 1.60 -12.12
N MET A 93 -0.51 2.57 -11.46
CA MET A 93 -0.86 3.03 -10.13
C MET A 93 -2.06 3.96 -10.20
N LEU A 94 -3.07 3.67 -9.40
CA LEU A 94 -4.27 4.48 -9.20
C LEU A 94 -4.33 4.96 -7.74
N THR A 95 -4.94 6.11 -7.55
CA THR A 95 -5.24 6.71 -6.25
C THR A 95 -6.74 6.67 -6.01
N THR A 96 -7.13 6.50 -4.75
CA THR A 96 -8.52 6.54 -4.29
C THR A 96 -8.74 7.78 -3.39
N PRO A 97 -9.97 8.31 -3.28
CA PRO A 97 -10.26 9.47 -2.44
C PRO A 97 -9.86 9.30 -0.97
N GLY A 98 -9.65 10.40 -0.26
CA GLY A 98 -9.37 10.40 1.18
C GLY A 98 -8.14 11.23 1.58
N ILE A 99 -7.28 11.61 0.64
CA ILE A 99 -6.14 12.50 0.88
C ILE A 99 -6.21 13.67 -0.08
N ASN A 100 -6.22 14.88 0.48
CA ASN A 100 -6.19 16.09 -0.30
C ASN A 100 -4.76 16.36 -0.77
N VAL A 101 -4.52 16.31 -2.08
CA VAL A 101 -3.17 16.45 -2.66
C VAL A 101 -2.54 17.84 -2.47
N GLU A 102 -3.36 18.88 -2.30
CA GLU A 102 -2.87 20.26 -2.17
C GLU A 102 -2.36 20.55 -0.75
N THR A 103 -3.14 20.13 0.25
CA THR A 103 -2.84 20.33 1.67
C THR A 103 -2.03 19.19 2.27
N GLY A 104 -2.11 18.01 1.67
CA GLY A 104 -1.57 16.77 2.22
C GLY A 104 -2.39 16.20 3.37
N GLU A 105 -3.53 16.78 3.74
CA GLU A 105 -4.36 16.33 4.86
C GLU A 105 -5.40 15.28 4.45
N TYR A 106 -5.96 14.58 5.44
CA TYR A 106 -7.09 13.68 5.22
C TYR A 106 -8.35 14.48 4.86
N GLU A 107 -9.09 14.01 3.86
CA GLU A 107 -10.39 14.58 3.48
C GLU A 107 -11.48 14.14 4.48
N ASP A 108 -12.71 14.63 4.32
CA ASP A 108 -13.83 14.24 5.17
C ASP A 108 -14.40 12.88 4.80
N PHE A 109 -14.38 12.53 3.51
CA PHE A 109 -14.72 11.21 3.00
C PHE A 109 -13.51 10.61 2.31
N GLY A 110 -13.36 9.29 2.40
CA GLY A 110 -12.31 8.57 1.71
C GLY A 110 -12.75 7.16 1.34
N VAL A 111 -12.08 6.60 0.33
CA VAL A 111 -12.34 5.23 -0.15
C VAL A 111 -11.06 4.44 0.06
N PRO A 112 -10.94 3.65 1.13
CA PRO A 112 -9.81 2.73 1.30
C PRO A 112 -9.62 1.83 0.08
N ALA A 113 -8.39 1.78 -0.45
CA ALA A 113 -8.09 1.03 -1.66
C ALA A 113 -8.31 -0.49 -1.51
N THR A 114 -8.30 -1.01 -0.28
CA THR A 114 -8.62 -2.41 0.01
C THR A 114 -10.08 -2.78 -0.30
N ILE A 115 -11.02 -1.84 -0.18
CA ILE A 115 -12.42 -2.06 -0.55
C ILE A 115 -12.52 -2.26 -2.07
N LEU A 116 -11.91 -1.35 -2.85
CA LEU A 116 -11.82 -1.49 -4.30
C LEU A 116 -11.09 -2.78 -4.70
N ALA A 117 -10.01 -3.14 -4.00
CA ALA A 117 -9.27 -4.37 -4.28
C ALA A 117 -10.13 -5.62 -4.08
N ASN A 118 -10.92 -5.69 -3.00
CA ASN A 118 -11.84 -6.81 -2.78
C ASN A 118 -12.94 -6.86 -3.84
N TYR A 119 -13.54 -5.70 -4.18
CA TYR A 119 -14.54 -5.62 -5.25
C TYR A 119 -14.00 -6.17 -6.58
N LEU A 120 -12.79 -5.74 -6.97
CA LEU A 120 -12.17 -6.18 -8.21
C LEU A 120 -11.87 -7.69 -8.19
N ARG A 121 -11.38 -8.24 -7.07
CA ARG A 121 -11.12 -9.69 -6.93
C ARG A 121 -12.39 -10.51 -7.07
N GLU A 122 -13.49 -10.09 -6.45
CA GLU A 122 -14.80 -10.76 -6.60
C GLU A 122 -15.33 -10.67 -8.03
N ASN A 123 -14.87 -9.69 -8.82
CA ASN A 123 -15.19 -9.53 -10.24
C ASN A 123 -14.07 -10.04 -11.18
N GLY A 124 -13.19 -10.92 -10.70
CA GLY A 124 -12.20 -11.63 -11.52
C GLY A 124 -10.97 -10.82 -11.93
N ILE A 125 -10.76 -9.65 -11.33
CA ILE A 125 -9.61 -8.78 -11.59
C ILE A 125 -8.71 -8.77 -10.36
N ILE A 126 -7.48 -9.28 -10.52
CA ILE A 126 -6.53 -9.38 -9.41
C ILE A 126 -5.55 -8.20 -9.49
N PRO A 127 -5.64 -7.21 -8.57
CA PRO A 127 -4.59 -6.19 -8.44
C PRO A 127 -3.30 -6.83 -7.90
N GLU A 128 -2.16 -6.25 -8.24
CA GLU A 128 -0.86 -6.66 -7.69
C GLU A 128 -0.82 -6.38 -6.18
N LYS A 129 -1.16 -5.14 -5.82
CA LYS A 129 -1.23 -4.72 -4.43
C LYS A 129 -2.17 -3.53 -4.25
N ASN A 130 -2.56 -3.28 -3.02
CA ASN A 130 -3.17 -2.05 -2.59
C ASN A 130 -2.52 -1.59 -1.28
N ASP A 131 -2.36 -0.28 -1.12
CA ASP A 131 -1.94 0.34 0.13
C ASP A 131 -3.21 0.93 0.80
N LEU A 132 -3.09 2.08 1.49
CA LEU A 132 -4.25 2.74 2.14
C LEU A 132 -5.20 3.38 1.13
N ASN A 133 -4.68 4.25 0.26
CA ASN A 133 -5.45 5.03 -0.72
C ASN A 133 -4.87 4.90 -2.14
N SER A 134 -4.21 3.78 -2.43
CA SER A 134 -3.65 3.48 -3.75
C SER A 134 -3.75 2.00 -4.08
N ILE A 135 -3.91 1.70 -5.36
CA ILE A 135 -4.00 0.33 -5.92
C ILE A 135 -3.15 0.24 -7.18
N LEU A 136 -2.46 -0.89 -7.36
CA LEU A 136 -1.46 -1.08 -8.41
C LEU A 136 -1.78 -2.29 -9.28
N PHE A 137 -1.58 -2.12 -10.59
CA PHE A 137 -1.55 -3.20 -11.58
C PHE A 137 -0.21 -3.15 -12.33
N LEU A 138 0.39 -4.31 -12.56
CA LEU A 138 1.65 -4.44 -13.29
C LEU A 138 1.40 -4.62 -14.78
N MET A 139 1.97 -3.73 -15.59
CA MET A 139 1.82 -3.78 -17.04
C MET A 139 3.01 -4.49 -17.67
N THR A 140 2.71 -5.41 -18.57
CA THR A 140 3.69 -6.08 -19.45
C THR A 140 3.11 -6.15 -20.87
N PRO A 141 3.87 -6.56 -21.89
CA PRO A 141 3.31 -6.80 -23.23
C PRO A 141 2.21 -7.87 -23.31
N ALA A 142 1.83 -8.51 -22.19
CA ALA A 142 0.65 -9.35 -22.11
C ALA A 142 -0.67 -8.56 -22.06
N GLU A 143 -0.62 -7.26 -21.75
CA GLU A 143 -1.80 -6.40 -21.65
C GLU A 143 -2.26 -5.93 -23.03
N ASN A 144 -3.59 -5.85 -23.21
CA ASN A 144 -4.23 -5.37 -24.42
C ASN A 144 -5.38 -4.42 -24.09
N LYS A 145 -5.95 -3.79 -25.13
CA LYS A 145 -7.01 -2.79 -24.96
C LYS A 145 -8.24 -3.39 -24.27
N GLU A 146 -8.65 -4.59 -24.66
CA GLU A 146 -9.86 -5.24 -24.14
C GLU A 146 -9.75 -5.50 -22.63
N LYS A 147 -8.59 -5.96 -22.15
CA LYS A 147 -8.34 -6.18 -20.73
C LYS A 147 -8.32 -4.87 -19.95
N MET A 148 -7.73 -3.81 -20.51
CA MET A 148 -7.70 -2.50 -19.87
C MET A 148 -9.08 -1.81 -19.85
N ASP A 149 -9.85 -1.92 -20.94
CA ASP A 149 -11.23 -1.44 -21.01
C ASP A 149 -12.10 -2.15 -19.96
N HIS A 150 -11.92 -3.47 -19.81
CA HIS A 150 -12.63 -4.25 -18.79
C HIS A 150 -12.30 -3.76 -17.37
N LEU A 151 -11.02 -3.51 -17.07
CA LEU A 151 -10.61 -2.91 -15.79
C LEU A 151 -11.30 -1.56 -15.54
N VAL A 152 -11.24 -0.65 -16.51
CA VAL A 152 -11.87 0.68 -16.38
C VAL A 152 -13.39 0.54 -16.19
N SER A 153 -14.04 -0.38 -16.90
CA SER A 153 -15.49 -0.61 -16.75
C SER A 153 -15.87 -1.10 -15.35
N GLN A 154 -15.03 -1.94 -14.72
CA GLN A 154 -15.27 -2.41 -13.36
C GLN A 154 -15.05 -1.30 -12.33
N ILE A 155 -14.04 -0.45 -12.53
CA ILE A 155 -13.81 0.71 -11.68
C ILE A 155 -14.99 1.70 -11.79
N ALA A 156 -15.47 1.99 -13.00
CA ALA A 156 -16.62 2.86 -13.21
C ALA A 156 -17.90 2.31 -12.56
N ARG A 157 -18.11 0.99 -12.63
CA ARG A 157 -19.22 0.33 -11.91
C ARG A 157 -19.09 0.45 -10.39
N PHE A 158 -17.87 0.30 -9.86
CA PHE A 158 -17.61 0.52 -8.43
C PHE A 158 -17.91 1.97 -8.01
N GLU A 159 -17.51 2.95 -8.81
CA GLU A 159 -17.86 4.36 -8.54
C GLU A 159 -19.36 4.60 -8.55
N LYS A 160 -20.10 3.97 -9.47
CA LYS A 160 -21.56 4.04 -9.46
C LYS A 160 -22.15 3.51 -8.15
N TYR A 161 -21.64 2.39 -7.64
CA TYR A 161 -22.07 1.88 -6.32
C TYR A 161 -21.75 2.85 -5.18
N LEU A 162 -20.61 3.55 -5.24
CA LEU A 162 -20.26 4.60 -4.27
C LEU A 162 -21.19 5.81 -4.36
N ASP A 163 -21.53 6.25 -5.58
CA ASP A 163 -22.39 7.41 -5.80
C ASP A 163 -23.84 7.15 -5.38
N GLU A 164 -24.32 5.92 -5.59
CA GLU A 164 -25.66 5.47 -5.20
C GLU A 164 -25.76 5.00 -3.74
N ASP A 165 -24.63 4.97 -3.02
CA ASP A 165 -24.49 4.42 -1.67
C ASP A 165 -25.11 3.02 -1.52
N ALA A 166 -24.74 2.13 -2.44
CA ALA A 166 -25.34 0.81 -2.56
C ALA A 166 -25.13 -0.07 -1.30
N PRO A 167 -26.03 -1.02 -1.04
CA PRO A 167 -25.88 -2.02 0.01
C PRO A 167 -24.56 -2.79 -0.13
N LEU A 168 -23.88 -3.04 0.99
CA LEU A 168 -22.58 -3.72 0.97
C LEU A 168 -22.69 -5.16 0.45
N GLU A 169 -23.83 -5.83 0.65
CA GLU A 169 -24.09 -7.17 0.10
C GLU A 169 -24.10 -7.21 -1.43
N ASP A 170 -24.45 -6.10 -2.09
CA ASP A 170 -24.42 -5.99 -3.55
C ASP A 170 -23.00 -5.71 -4.08
N VAL A 171 -22.19 -4.98 -3.29
CA VAL A 171 -20.84 -4.55 -3.69
C VAL A 171 -19.78 -5.60 -3.34
N LEU A 172 -19.84 -6.19 -2.14
CA LEU A 172 -18.90 -7.18 -1.61
C LEU A 172 -19.65 -8.39 -1.03
N PRO A 173 -20.38 -9.17 -1.85
CA PRO A 173 -21.18 -10.31 -1.38
C PRO A 173 -20.34 -11.37 -0.65
N GLY A 174 -19.09 -11.60 -1.08
CA GLY A 174 -18.20 -12.57 -0.43
C GLY A 174 -17.85 -12.18 1.00
N LEU A 175 -17.44 -10.92 1.18
CA LEU A 175 -17.18 -10.34 2.50
C LEU A 175 -18.43 -10.34 3.38
N TYR A 176 -19.55 -9.86 2.85
CA TYR A 176 -20.81 -9.74 3.58
C TYR A 176 -21.26 -11.11 4.10
N LYS A 177 -21.26 -12.14 3.26
CA LYS A 177 -21.63 -13.50 3.67
C LYS A 177 -20.75 -14.07 4.79
N HIS A 178 -19.46 -13.72 4.83
CA HIS A 178 -18.55 -14.22 5.85
C HIS A 178 -18.69 -13.49 7.19
N TYR A 179 -19.10 -12.22 7.15
CA TYR A 179 -19.20 -11.33 8.32
C TYR A 179 -20.58 -10.67 8.44
N GLU A 180 -21.64 -11.41 8.12
CA GLU A 180 -23.01 -10.89 7.98
C GLU A 180 -23.47 -10.14 9.23
N TYR A 181 -23.24 -10.70 10.41
CA TYR A 181 -23.60 -10.03 11.68
C TYR A 181 -22.88 -8.68 11.87
N ARG A 182 -21.61 -8.59 11.46
CA ARG A 182 -20.80 -7.36 11.64
C ARG A 182 -21.21 -6.28 10.65
N TYR A 183 -21.55 -6.68 9.43
CA TYR A 183 -21.84 -5.74 8.34
C TYR A 183 -23.32 -5.71 7.94
N HIS A 184 -24.21 -6.18 8.82
CA HIS A 184 -25.65 -6.17 8.61
C HIS A 184 -26.14 -4.74 8.31
N ASP A 185 -26.93 -4.58 7.24
CA ASP A 185 -27.44 -3.30 6.74
C ASP A 185 -26.38 -2.23 6.42
N TYR A 186 -25.10 -2.60 6.31
CA TYR A 186 -24.07 -1.63 5.89
C TYR A 186 -24.26 -1.22 4.43
N SER A 187 -24.04 0.06 4.16
CA SER A 187 -23.78 0.54 2.80
C SER A 187 -22.28 0.61 2.51
N ILE A 188 -21.93 0.72 1.23
CA ILE A 188 -20.53 0.88 0.82
C ILE A 188 -19.92 2.18 1.37
N ARG A 189 -20.66 3.31 1.42
CA ARG A 189 -20.10 4.57 1.94
C ARG A 189 -19.93 4.51 3.45
N GLN A 190 -20.80 3.80 4.18
CA GLN A 190 -20.64 3.59 5.62
C GLN A 190 -19.35 2.84 5.93
N LEU A 191 -19.06 1.75 5.22
CA LEU A 191 -17.80 1.02 5.38
C LEU A 191 -16.59 1.88 5.01
N CYS A 192 -16.65 2.56 3.86
CA CYS A 192 -15.59 3.47 3.42
C CYS A 192 -15.29 4.54 4.47
N GLN A 193 -16.34 5.19 5.01
CA GLN A 193 -16.22 6.24 6.02
C GLN A 193 -15.65 5.70 7.33
N GLU A 194 -16.13 4.55 7.83
CA GLU A 194 -15.62 3.96 9.07
C GLU A 194 -14.12 3.66 8.99
N MET A 195 -13.68 3.05 7.89
CA MET A 195 -12.26 2.75 7.64
C MET A 195 -11.43 4.03 7.45
N HIS A 196 -11.98 5.02 6.74
CA HIS A 196 -11.31 6.30 6.51
C HIS A 196 -11.12 7.09 7.81
N ASP A 197 -12.16 7.16 8.65
CA ASP A 197 -12.11 7.82 9.95
C ASP A 197 -11.09 7.13 10.86
N PHE A 198 -11.04 5.79 10.84
CA PHE A 198 -10.01 5.06 11.56
C PHE A 198 -8.58 5.50 11.17
N TYR A 199 -8.31 5.64 9.86
CA TYR A 199 -7.02 6.11 9.37
C TYR A 199 -6.74 7.58 9.72
N LYS A 200 -7.76 8.44 9.62
CA LYS A 200 -7.70 9.88 9.89
C LYS A 200 -7.44 10.16 11.37
N GLU A 201 -8.22 9.56 12.27
CA GLU A 201 -8.11 9.70 13.73
C GLU A 201 -6.70 9.34 14.24
N ARG A 202 -6.12 8.26 13.71
CA ARG A 202 -4.77 7.79 14.09
C ARG A 202 -3.65 8.42 13.29
N ASN A 203 -3.99 9.22 12.28
CA ASN A 203 -3.09 9.83 11.32
C ASN A 203 -2.07 8.81 10.77
N ILE A 204 -2.58 7.68 10.28
CA ILE A 204 -1.78 6.52 9.87
C ILE A 204 -0.72 6.90 8.82
N LYS A 205 -1.05 7.80 7.89
CA LYS A 205 -0.13 8.35 6.89
C LYS A 205 1.08 9.03 7.54
N LYS A 206 0.87 9.81 8.61
CA LYS A 206 1.97 10.47 9.34
C LYS A 206 2.85 9.43 10.03
N ILE A 207 2.25 8.41 10.65
CA ILE A 207 2.99 7.31 11.27
C ILE A 207 3.86 6.61 10.22
N GLN A 208 3.29 6.24 9.06
CA GLN A 208 4.04 5.66 7.94
C GLN A 208 5.20 6.55 7.48
N LYS A 209 4.96 7.86 7.31
CA LYS A 209 6.03 8.80 6.95
C LYS A 209 7.15 8.77 7.99
N GLN A 210 6.81 8.84 9.28
CA GLN A 210 7.79 8.84 10.37
C GLN A 210 8.61 7.56 10.44
N MET A 211 8.02 6.38 10.19
CA MET A 211 8.73 5.09 10.19
C MET A 211 9.96 5.06 9.26
N PHE A 212 9.98 5.90 8.22
CA PHE A 212 11.08 5.99 7.25
C PHE A 212 11.84 7.32 7.30
N ARG A 213 11.73 8.09 8.40
CA ARG A 213 12.56 9.26 8.66
C ARG A 213 13.66 8.89 9.63
N SER A 214 14.90 9.31 9.33
CA SER A 214 16.09 9.04 10.14
C SER A 214 15.92 9.41 11.61
N GLU A 215 15.19 10.50 11.90
CA GLU A 215 14.88 10.96 13.26
C GLU A 215 14.11 9.92 14.10
N TYR A 216 13.29 9.07 13.47
CA TYR A 216 12.40 8.12 14.15
C TYR A 216 12.75 6.66 13.88
N MET A 217 13.86 6.37 13.19
CA MET A 217 14.29 5.00 12.97
C MET A 217 14.52 4.28 14.31
N PRO A 218 14.10 3.01 14.45
CA PRO A 218 14.40 2.23 15.64
C PRO A 218 15.89 2.21 15.96
N LYS A 219 16.22 2.24 17.25
CA LYS A 219 17.62 2.24 17.67
C LYS A 219 18.19 0.83 17.54
N SER A 220 19.18 0.65 16.66
CA SER A 220 19.99 -0.56 16.62
C SER A 220 20.89 -0.62 17.85
N VAL A 221 20.71 -1.65 18.68
CA VAL A 221 21.48 -1.84 19.93
C VAL A 221 22.23 -3.17 19.96
N ILE A 222 21.85 -4.12 19.11
CA ILE A 222 22.51 -5.40 18.88
C ILE A 222 22.72 -5.56 17.38
N ASN A 223 23.85 -6.13 16.97
CA ASN A 223 24.07 -6.47 15.56
C ASN A 223 22.99 -7.47 15.08
N PRO A 224 22.39 -7.29 13.89
CA PRO A 224 21.32 -8.16 13.41
C PRO A 224 21.70 -9.65 13.34
N GLN A 225 22.97 -9.98 13.05
CA GLN A 225 23.45 -11.35 13.02
C GLN A 225 23.49 -11.98 14.42
N ASP A 226 23.92 -11.23 15.42
CA ASP A 226 23.92 -11.69 16.81
C ASP A 226 22.50 -11.89 17.35
N ALA A 227 21.59 -10.97 17.02
CA ALA A 227 20.17 -11.10 17.33
C ALA A 227 19.58 -12.37 16.68
N HIS A 228 19.89 -12.61 15.40
CA HIS A 228 19.47 -13.81 14.69
C HIS A 228 20.00 -15.10 15.33
N PHE A 229 21.29 -15.17 15.68
CA PHE A 229 21.84 -16.35 16.36
C PHE A 229 21.30 -16.54 17.77
N ALA A 230 21.00 -15.46 18.49
CA ALA A 230 20.30 -15.56 19.77
C ALA A 230 18.90 -16.15 19.58
N PHE A 231 18.14 -15.68 18.59
CA PHE A 231 16.83 -16.22 18.26
C PHE A 231 16.89 -17.73 17.96
N LEU A 232 17.81 -18.16 17.08
CA LEU A 232 18.02 -19.59 16.76
C LEU A 232 18.39 -20.45 17.98
N ARG A 233 19.01 -19.87 19.02
CA ARG A 233 19.36 -20.55 20.27
C ARG A 233 18.22 -20.60 21.29
N GLY A 234 17.01 -20.17 20.94
CA GLY A 234 15.89 -20.08 21.89
C GLY A 234 16.08 -19.01 22.96
N GLN A 235 16.89 -17.98 22.67
CA GLN A 235 17.21 -16.87 23.57
C GLN A 235 16.27 -15.67 23.38
N ALA A 236 15.07 -15.95 22.89
CA ALA A 236 13.99 -15.00 22.71
C ALA A 236 12.73 -15.48 23.44
N GLU A 237 11.77 -14.59 23.60
CA GLU A 237 10.45 -14.86 24.15
C GLU A 237 9.38 -14.17 23.30
N LEU A 238 8.20 -14.78 23.22
CA LEU A 238 7.05 -14.23 22.53
C LEU A 238 6.30 -13.32 23.50
N VAL A 239 6.13 -12.04 23.15
CA VAL A 239 5.42 -11.05 23.97
C VAL A 239 4.27 -10.46 23.18
N ARG A 240 3.26 -9.94 23.88
CA ARG A 240 2.20 -9.16 23.23
C ARG A 240 2.78 -7.86 22.68
N MET A 241 2.25 -7.37 21.57
CA MET A 241 2.74 -6.15 20.91
C MET A 241 2.71 -4.95 21.86
N GLU A 242 1.71 -4.85 22.74
CA GLU A 242 1.60 -3.78 23.76
C GLU A 242 2.74 -3.81 24.78
N ASP A 243 3.32 -4.99 25.03
CA ASP A 243 4.41 -5.19 25.99
C ASP A 243 5.80 -5.11 25.31
N ALA A 244 5.84 -4.81 24.00
CA ALA A 244 7.08 -4.79 23.23
C ALA A 244 7.88 -3.49 23.37
N GLU A 245 7.29 -2.41 23.88
CA GLU A 245 7.99 -1.12 23.98
C GLU A 245 9.30 -1.24 24.78
N GLY A 246 10.42 -0.77 24.20
CA GLY A 246 11.74 -0.85 24.80
C GLY A 246 12.42 -2.21 24.69
N ARG A 247 11.74 -3.25 24.20
CA ARG A 247 12.30 -4.59 24.01
C ARG A 247 13.07 -4.69 22.69
N VAL A 248 14.09 -5.55 22.64
CA VAL A 248 14.90 -5.76 21.44
C VAL A 248 14.26 -6.81 20.55
N ALA A 249 13.93 -6.45 19.31
CA ALA A 249 13.34 -7.35 18.33
C ALA A 249 14.28 -8.54 18.04
N ALA A 250 13.73 -9.76 18.07
CA ALA A 250 14.47 -10.96 17.67
C ALA A 250 14.31 -11.27 16.18
N GLU A 251 13.24 -10.79 15.57
CA GLU A 251 12.89 -10.94 14.16
C GLU A 251 12.63 -9.58 13.51
N GLY A 252 12.60 -9.56 12.18
CA GLY A 252 12.31 -8.36 11.42
C GLY A 252 10.80 -8.16 11.25
N ALA A 253 10.28 -7.00 11.64
CA ALA A 253 8.86 -6.65 11.50
C ALA A 253 8.58 -5.97 10.15
N LEU A 254 7.69 -6.56 9.35
CA LEU A 254 7.38 -6.12 7.99
C LEU A 254 5.86 -6.02 7.81
N PRO A 255 5.27 -4.81 7.84
CA PRO A 255 3.85 -4.62 7.58
C PRO A 255 3.57 -4.25 6.12
N TYR A 256 2.38 -4.59 5.63
CA TYR A 256 1.85 -4.15 4.33
C TYR A 256 0.65 -3.21 4.51
N PRO A 257 0.72 -1.96 4.00
CA PRO A 257 1.89 -1.28 3.44
C PRO A 257 2.97 -0.90 4.48
N PRO A 258 4.23 -0.61 4.06
CA PRO A 258 4.68 -0.54 2.66
C PRO A 258 5.30 -1.84 2.11
N GLY A 259 5.39 -2.91 2.89
CA GLY A 259 6.05 -4.16 2.46
C GLY A 259 7.56 -4.13 2.60
N VAL A 260 8.08 -3.38 3.59
CA VAL A 260 9.51 -3.26 3.89
C VAL A 260 9.71 -3.42 5.40
N LEU A 261 10.86 -3.96 5.81
CA LEU A 261 11.23 -4.05 7.22
C LEU A 261 11.21 -2.67 7.87
N CYS A 262 10.49 -2.58 8.98
CA CYS A 262 10.32 -1.35 9.75
C CYS A 262 10.99 -1.42 11.13
N CYS A 263 11.25 -2.64 11.63
CA CYS A 263 12.10 -2.90 12.80
C CYS A 263 12.94 -4.14 12.47
N PHE A 264 14.25 -4.03 12.51
CA PHE A 264 15.18 -5.11 12.21
C PHE A 264 15.51 -5.91 13.49
N PRO A 265 15.95 -7.19 13.37
CA PRO A 265 16.52 -7.91 14.50
C PRO A 265 17.64 -7.11 15.16
N GLY A 266 17.60 -6.98 16.49
CA GLY A 266 18.56 -6.20 17.26
C GLY A 266 18.22 -4.72 17.41
N GLU A 267 17.15 -4.24 16.78
CA GLU A 267 16.57 -2.92 17.03
C GLU A 267 15.58 -2.94 18.20
N VAL A 268 15.37 -1.77 18.81
CA VAL A 268 14.44 -1.61 19.92
C VAL A 268 13.04 -1.24 19.41
N TRP A 269 12.04 -2.04 19.78
CA TRP A 269 10.63 -1.73 19.53
C TRP A 269 10.20 -0.44 20.22
N GLY A 270 9.45 0.39 19.50
CA GLY A 270 8.90 1.63 20.02
C GLY A 270 8.48 2.59 18.90
N GLY A 271 8.19 3.84 19.29
CA GLY A 271 8.01 4.93 18.35
C GLY A 271 6.90 4.70 17.30
N PRO A 272 7.06 5.24 16.09
CA PRO A 272 6.07 5.10 15.02
C PRO A 272 5.81 3.65 14.61
N VAL A 273 6.84 2.79 14.61
CA VAL A 273 6.71 1.40 14.18
C VAL A 273 5.77 0.64 15.12
N LEU A 274 6.00 0.72 16.43
CA LEU A 274 5.11 0.08 17.41
C LEU A 274 3.68 0.61 17.31
N LYS A 275 3.51 1.95 17.20
CA LYS A 275 2.19 2.58 17.03
C LYS A 275 1.45 2.08 15.79
N TYR A 276 2.16 1.83 14.70
CA TYR A 276 1.58 1.32 13.46
C TYR A 276 1.04 -0.11 13.61
N PHE A 277 1.82 -1.01 14.23
CA PHE A 277 1.39 -2.38 14.48
C PHE A 277 0.21 -2.45 15.46
N LEU A 278 0.21 -1.62 16.51
CA LEU A 278 -0.90 -1.51 17.44
C LEU A 278 -2.18 -0.99 16.77
N ALA A 279 -2.06 -0.01 15.87
CA ALA A 279 -3.20 0.45 15.08
C ALA A 279 -3.79 -0.70 14.24
N TRP A 280 -2.95 -1.50 13.58
CA TRP A 280 -3.45 -2.64 12.80
C TRP A 280 -4.06 -3.74 13.65
N GLN A 281 -3.54 -3.99 14.85
CA GLN A 281 -4.20 -4.89 15.80
C GLN A 281 -5.64 -4.45 16.10
N GLU A 282 -5.84 -3.16 16.36
CA GLU A 282 -7.17 -2.60 16.60
C GLU A 282 -8.06 -2.71 15.35
N ALA A 283 -7.52 -2.36 14.17
CA ALA A 283 -8.25 -2.44 12.90
C ALA A 283 -8.78 -3.84 12.61
N MET A 284 -7.97 -4.88 12.87
CA MET A 284 -8.37 -6.28 12.68
C MET A 284 -9.57 -6.70 13.54
N GLY A 285 -9.73 -6.10 14.73
CA GLY A 285 -10.90 -6.34 15.57
C GLY A 285 -12.14 -5.55 15.13
N ARG A 286 -11.95 -4.32 14.65
CA ARG A 286 -13.08 -3.44 14.24
C ARG A 286 -13.64 -3.80 12.86
N MET A 287 -12.78 -4.17 11.92
CA MET A 287 -13.09 -4.25 10.49
C MET A 287 -12.61 -5.61 9.92
N PRO A 288 -13.23 -6.72 10.36
CA PRO A 288 -12.82 -8.05 9.93
C PRO A 288 -12.96 -8.22 8.40
N GLY A 289 -12.03 -8.96 7.79
CA GLY A 289 -11.92 -9.09 6.33
C GLY A 289 -11.00 -8.06 5.66
N PHE A 290 -10.55 -7.04 6.40
CA PHE A 290 -9.61 -6.02 5.91
C PHE A 290 -8.28 -6.00 6.66
N ALA A 291 -7.93 -7.11 7.30
CA ALA A 291 -6.65 -7.26 7.98
C ALA A 291 -5.48 -7.05 6.99
N PRO A 292 -4.48 -6.23 7.32
CA PRO A 292 -3.27 -6.13 6.52
C PRO A 292 -2.45 -7.42 6.64
N GLU A 293 -1.56 -7.64 5.69
CA GLU A 293 -0.51 -8.63 5.86
C GLU A 293 0.58 -8.07 6.80
N LEU A 294 0.88 -8.82 7.86
CA LEU A 294 1.93 -8.49 8.83
C LEU A 294 2.87 -9.69 8.96
N GLN A 295 4.16 -9.48 8.69
CA GLN A 295 5.20 -10.50 8.81
C GLN A 295 6.16 -10.15 9.96
N GLY A 296 6.79 -11.17 10.54
CA GLY A 296 7.63 -11.03 11.74
C GLY A 296 6.87 -10.75 13.03
N VAL A 297 5.54 -10.88 12.97
CA VAL A 297 4.61 -10.83 14.10
C VAL A 297 3.61 -11.96 13.95
N TYR A 298 2.95 -12.31 15.05
CA TYR A 298 2.05 -13.46 15.12
C TYR A 298 0.68 -12.98 15.55
N VAL A 299 -0.32 -13.21 14.71
CA VAL A 299 -1.70 -12.80 14.96
C VAL A 299 -2.48 -14.01 15.44
N GLU A 300 -2.98 -13.94 16.67
CA GLU A 300 -3.81 -14.98 17.27
C GLU A 300 -5.21 -14.44 17.59
N ASP A 301 -6.16 -15.35 17.77
CA ASP A 301 -7.47 -14.98 18.30
C ASP A 301 -7.37 -14.68 19.79
N ASN A 302 -7.96 -13.57 20.23
CA ASN A 302 -7.94 -13.20 21.64
C ASN A 302 -9.04 -13.89 22.48
N GLY A 303 -9.85 -14.76 21.86
CA GLY A 303 -10.95 -15.50 22.51
C GLY A 303 -12.18 -14.64 22.80
N ARG A 304 -12.19 -13.37 22.38
CA ARG A 304 -13.29 -12.40 22.58
C ARG A 304 -13.78 -11.82 21.26
N GLY A 305 -13.53 -12.51 20.14
CA GLY A 305 -13.93 -12.07 18.79
C GLY A 305 -12.99 -11.02 18.18
N GLY A 306 -11.80 -10.81 18.76
CA GLY A 306 -10.78 -9.90 18.23
C GLY A 306 -9.44 -10.61 17.98
N LYS A 307 -8.45 -9.84 17.53
CA LYS A 307 -7.09 -10.33 17.27
C LYS A 307 -6.09 -9.74 18.25
N GLN A 308 -5.11 -10.54 18.64
CA GLN A 308 -3.96 -10.15 19.44
C GLN A 308 -2.71 -10.35 18.58
N VAL A 309 -1.84 -9.34 18.53
CA VAL A 309 -0.56 -9.41 17.85
C VAL A 309 0.53 -9.66 18.88
N TYR A 310 1.44 -10.58 18.55
CA TYR A 310 2.62 -10.91 19.32
C TYR A 310 3.89 -10.73 18.48
N CYS A 311 5.03 -10.55 19.12
CA CYS A 311 6.34 -10.51 18.46
C CYS A 311 7.40 -11.19 19.32
N TYR A 312 8.41 -11.79 18.68
CA TYR A 312 9.57 -12.28 19.40
C TYR A 312 10.53 -11.15 19.76
N VAL A 313 10.94 -11.12 21.02
CA VAL A 313 11.95 -10.21 21.55
C VAL A 313 13.06 -10.99 22.24
N LEU A 314 14.27 -10.46 22.24
CA LEU A 314 15.39 -11.07 22.97
C LEU A 314 15.15 -10.96 24.49
N LYS A 315 15.55 -12.01 25.23
CA LYS A 315 15.53 -12.00 26.70
C LYS A 315 16.53 -10.96 27.23
N GLU A 316 16.20 -10.30 28.34
CA GLU A 316 16.98 -9.15 28.82
C GLU A 316 18.42 -9.50 29.18
N ASP A 317 18.65 -10.63 29.87
CA ASP A 317 19.97 -11.15 30.22
C ASP A 317 20.85 -11.38 28.97
N ILE A 318 20.22 -11.76 27.86
CA ILE A 318 20.88 -12.00 26.59
C ILE A 318 21.26 -10.67 25.93
N VAL A 319 20.37 -9.67 25.98
CA VAL A 319 20.63 -8.32 25.47
C VAL A 319 21.81 -7.70 26.20
N GLU A 320 21.86 -7.78 27.53
CA GLU A 320 22.96 -7.26 28.34
C GLU A 320 24.30 -7.91 27.96
N ARG A 321 24.30 -9.25 27.86
CA ARG A 321 25.49 -10.02 27.47
C ARG A 321 25.99 -9.67 26.07
N LEU A 322 25.08 -9.47 25.10
CA LEU A 322 25.47 -9.15 23.72
C LEU A 322 25.96 -7.71 23.59
N LYS A 323 25.35 -6.75 24.32
CA LYS A 323 25.87 -5.37 24.39
C LYS A 323 27.28 -5.32 24.96
N ALA A 324 27.56 -6.09 26.02
CA ALA A 324 28.88 -6.14 26.64
C ALA A 324 29.97 -6.74 25.73
N LYS A 325 29.61 -7.58 24.75
CA LYS A 325 30.56 -8.14 23.77
C LYS A 325 30.89 -7.18 22.63
N GLY A 326 30.03 -6.20 22.35
CA GLY A 326 30.18 -5.24 21.27
C GLY A 326 30.84 -3.91 21.68
N GLN A 327 31.16 -3.73 22.96
CA GLN A 327 31.97 -2.63 23.49
C GLN A 327 33.45 -3.00 23.50
#